data_AF-A0A257Q063-F1
#
_entry.id   AF-A0A257Q063-F1
#
_cell.length_a   1.000
_cell.length_b   1.000
_cell.length_c   1.000
_cell.angle_alpha   90.00
_cell.angle_beta   90.00
_cell.angle_gamma   90.00
#
_symmetry.space_group_name_H-M   'P 1'
#
loop_
_entity.id
_entity.type
_entity.pdbx_description
1 polymer ?
#
loop_
_entity_poly.entity_id
_entity_poly.type
_entity_poly.pdbx_seq_one_letter_code
_entity_poly.pdbx_strand_id
1 'polypeptide(L)'
;MPVLLKPAYRTLQTGNGPIATRQHARLSRSASWKQFKLSAASCFTFVESAGLSYVPRLLADTFGWHRSSAPPDEAGLTAAERAELHPVLKGIDGGALSEQEKITLAEGMLRGLGLIDRFAPIILLAGHGSSTTNNPHRAGLDCGACAGQTGEVNARVAVTLFNEPAVRLGLAAKGIHVPSHTRFIAAMHDTTTDQVVLIEAQ
;
A
#
# COMPACT_ATOMS: atom_id res chain seq x y z
N MET A 1 -6.38 -12.00 7.70
CA MET A 1 -7.43 -13.05 7.64
C MET A 1 -6.96 -14.16 6.69
N PRO A 2 -7.33 -15.45 6.90
CA PRO A 2 -6.91 -16.51 5.99
C PRO A 2 -7.54 -16.32 4.61
N VAL A 3 -6.70 -16.28 3.57
CA VAL A 3 -7.16 -16.28 2.17
C VAL A 3 -7.52 -17.72 1.82
N LEU A 4 -8.79 -17.98 1.53
CA LEU A 4 -9.30 -19.33 1.23
C LEU A 4 -9.06 -19.75 -0.24
N LEU A 5 -8.76 -18.79 -1.13
CA LEU A 5 -8.54 -19.02 -2.55
C LEU A 5 -7.05 -19.14 -2.87
N LYS A 6 -6.69 -20.08 -3.75
CA LYS A 6 -5.33 -20.20 -4.26
C LYS A 6 -5.03 -18.97 -5.15
N PRO A 7 -4.00 -18.16 -4.85
CA PRO A 7 -3.68 -17.01 -5.67
C PRO A 7 -3.13 -17.47 -7.04
N ALA A 8 -3.57 -16.82 -8.12
CA ALA A 8 -3.01 -17.02 -9.46
C ALA A 8 -1.80 -16.10 -9.73
N TYR A 9 -1.75 -14.95 -9.04
CA TYR A 9 -0.74 -13.91 -9.24
C TYR A 9 -0.17 -13.44 -7.90
N ARG A 10 1.00 -12.80 -7.94
CA ARG A 10 1.63 -12.15 -6.77
C ARG A 10 2.11 -10.76 -7.15
N THR A 11 2.07 -9.84 -6.20
CA THR A 11 2.63 -8.50 -6.36
C THR A 11 3.98 -8.42 -5.70
N LEU A 12 4.99 -7.94 -6.41
CA LEU A 12 6.32 -7.64 -5.88
C LEU A 12 6.57 -6.13 -5.95
N GLN A 13 7.43 -5.63 -5.08
CA GLN A 13 7.83 -4.22 -5.13
C GLN A 13 9.00 -4.05 -6.09
N THR A 14 9.01 -2.98 -6.89
CA THR A 14 10.08 -2.66 -7.87
C THR A 14 11.40 -2.19 -7.26
N GLY A 15 11.50 -2.15 -5.93
CA GLY A 15 12.70 -1.72 -5.22
C GLY A 15 13.79 -2.79 -5.22
N ASN A 16 14.87 -2.51 -5.93
CA ASN A 16 16.11 -3.30 -5.92
C ASN A 16 16.62 -3.58 -4.49
N GLY A 17 17.46 -4.62 -4.35
CA GLY A 17 18.12 -5.03 -3.11
C GLY A 17 18.76 -3.92 -2.23
N PRO A 18 19.23 -2.76 -2.76
CA PRO A 18 19.75 -1.67 -1.94
C PRO A 18 18.72 -1.00 -1.02
N ILE A 19 17.49 -0.72 -1.48
CA ILE A 19 16.45 -0.10 -0.64
C ILE A 19 16.06 -1.06 0.48
N ALA A 20 15.85 -2.34 0.14
CA ALA A 20 15.55 -3.38 1.12
C ALA A 20 16.66 -3.52 2.17
N THR A 21 17.93 -3.48 1.76
CA THR A 21 19.08 -3.53 2.69
C THR A 21 19.10 -2.32 3.62
N ARG A 22 18.88 -1.10 3.10
CA ARG A 22 18.83 0.13 3.92
C ARG A 22 17.65 0.12 4.89
N GLN A 23 16.47 -0.29 4.43
CA GLN A 23 15.28 -0.44 5.27
C GLN A 23 15.55 -1.44 6.40
N HIS A 24 16.08 -2.62 6.07
CA HIS A 24 16.42 -3.65 7.05
C HIS A 24 17.44 -3.14 8.09
N ALA A 25 18.46 -2.41 7.67
CA ALA A 25 19.45 -1.82 8.59
C ALA A 25 18.86 -0.76 9.53
N ARG A 26 17.89 0.04 9.06
CA ARG A 26 17.18 1.02 9.91
C ARG A 26 16.24 0.33 10.88
N LEU A 27 15.50 -0.67 10.41
CA LEU A 27 14.59 -1.47 11.22
C LEU A 27 15.36 -2.23 12.31
N SER A 28 16.46 -2.89 11.97
CA SER A 28 17.28 -3.61 12.96
C SER A 28 17.86 -2.68 14.01
N ARG A 29 18.38 -1.50 13.62
CA ARG A 29 18.83 -0.47 14.57
C ARG A 29 17.72 0.00 15.49
N SER A 30 16.53 0.26 14.94
CA SER A 30 15.37 0.67 15.73
C SER A 30 14.90 -0.43 16.70
N ALA A 31 14.97 -1.69 16.28
CA ALA A 31 14.64 -2.84 17.10
C ALA A 31 15.64 -3.01 18.25
N SER A 32 16.94 -2.91 17.98
CA SER A 32 17.98 -2.96 19.02
C SER A 32 17.82 -1.82 20.03
N TRP A 33 17.52 -0.60 19.58
CA TRP A 33 17.24 0.53 20.46
C TRP A 33 15.99 0.32 21.31
N LYS A 34 14.93 -0.23 20.72
CA LYS A 34 13.70 -0.59 21.43
C LYS A 34 13.96 -1.67 22.47
N GLN A 35 14.76 -2.69 22.12
CA GLN A 35 15.15 -3.76 23.04
C GLN A 35 15.97 -3.23 24.20
N PHE A 36 16.92 -2.32 23.95
CA PHE A 36 17.67 -1.65 25.01
C PHE A 36 16.75 -0.86 25.95
N LYS A 37 15.81 -0.06 25.42
CA LYS A 37 14.86 0.69 26.28
C LYS A 37 13.99 -0.20 27.15
N LEU A 38 13.60 -1.37 26.64
CA LEU A 38 12.71 -2.32 27.30
C LEU A 38 13.47 -3.35 28.15
N SER A 39 14.79 -3.35 28.12
CA SER A 39 15.60 -4.32 28.86
C SER A 39 15.56 -4.03 30.36
N ALA A 40 15.42 -5.07 31.19
CA ALA A 40 15.34 -4.95 32.64
C ALA A 40 16.59 -4.27 33.26
N ALA A 41 17.74 -4.40 32.60
CA ALA A 41 19.00 -3.82 33.07
C ALA A 41 19.15 -2.31 32.78
N SER A 42 18.36 -1.76 31.85
CA SER A 42 18.55 -0.37 31.36
C SER A 42 17.28 0.48 31.36
N CYS A 43 16.10 -0.11 31.56
CA CYS A 43 14.84 0.62 31.53
C CYS A 43 14.76 1.72 32.61
N PHE A 44 15.16 1.42 33.85
CA PHE A 44 15.12 2.39 34.96
C PHE A 44 16.08 3.55 34.73
N THR A 45 17.34 3.28 34.42
CA THR A 45 18.35 4.31 34.12
C THR A 45 17.97 5.14 32.90
N PHE A 46 17.37 4.52 31.87
CA PHE A 46 16.91 5.23 30.69
C PHE A 46 15.77 6.20 31.03
N VAL A 47 14.77 5.76 31.80
CA VAL A 47 13.65 6.62 32.23
C VAL A 47 14.16 7.74 33.13
N GLU A 48 15.07 7.46 34.06
CA GLU A 48 15.65 8.46 34.95
C GLU A 48 16.45 9.53 34.19
N SER A 49 17.29 9.11 33.24
CA SER A 49 18.19 10.02 32.52
C SER A 49 17.50 10.77 31.37
N ALA A 50 16.61 10.09 30.66
CA ALA A 50 16.02 10.61 29.41
C ALA A 50 14.51 10.87 29.52
N GLY A 51 13.83 10.47 30.60
CA GLY A 51 12.37 10.58 30.71
C GLY A 51 11.86 12.01 30.59
N LEU A 52 12.47 12.96 31.31
CA LEU A 52 12.07 14.37 31.26
C LEU A 52 12.27 14.99 29.86
N SER A 53 13.20 14.48 29.06
CA SER A 53 13.41 14.95 27.68
C SER A 53 12.22 14.65 26.75
N TYR A 54 11.32 13.74 27.13
CA TYR A 54 10.11 13.43 26.37
C TYR A 54 8.92 14.32 26.73
N VAL A 55 8.97 15.13 27.81
CA VAL A 55 7.85 15.99 28.23
C VAL A 55 7.37 16.93 27.12
N PRO A 56 8.23 17.66 26.38
CA PRO A 56 7.79 18.51 25.28
C PRO A 56 7.09 17.72 24.17
N ARG A 57 7.56 16.48 23.92
CA ARG A 57 6.99 15.60 22.90
C ARG A 57 5.60 15.11 23.30
N LEU A 58 5.39 14.76 24.58
CA LEU A 58 4.07 14.37 25.09
C LEU A 58 3.07 15.53 25.04
N LEU A 59 3.51 16.75 25.33
CA LEU A 59 2.68 17.94 25.18
C LEU A 59 2.32 18.17 23.71
N ALA A 60 3.29 18.09 22.80
CA ALA A 60 3.04 18.21 21.35
C ALA A 60 2.06 17.14 20.84
N ASP A 61 2.20 15.90 21.30
CA ASP A 61 1.28 14.79 20.96
C ASP A 61 -0.14 15.05 21.53
N THR A 62 -0.26 15.66 22.72
CA THR A 62 -1.56 16.04 23.33
C THR A 62 -2.29 17.09 22.49
N PHE A 63 -1.56 18.03 21.89
CA PHE A 63 -2.13 19.04 20.99
C PHE A 63 -2.24 18.57 19.53
N GLY A 64 -1.90 17.31 19.23
CA GLY A 64 -1.98 16.75 17.87
C GLY A 64 -0.95 17.34 16.89
N TRP A 65 0.12 17.96 17.38
CA TRP A 65 1.14 18.59 16.53
C TRP A 65 2.08 17.60 15.85
N HIS A 66 2.02 16.32 16.23
CA HIS A 66 2.85 15.27 15.66
C HIS A 66 2.12 13.92 15.70
N ARG A 67 2.44 13.04 14.74
CA ARG A 67 1.95 11.64 14.73
C ARG A 67 2.88 10.74 15.52
N SER A 68 2.44 10.22 16.67
CA SER A 68 3.27 9.43 17.59
C SER A 68 3.90 8.17 16.97
N SER A 69 3.33 7.61 15.89
CA SER A 69 3.90 6.46 15.16
C SER A 69 3.69 6.56 13.65
N ALA A 70 4.70 6.14 12.88
CA ALA A 70 4.51 5.85 11.46
C ALA A 70 3.66 4.58 11.27
N PRO A 71 2.87 4.48 10.18
CA PRO A 71 2.20 3.25 9.79
C PRO A 71 3.19 2.06 9.68
N PRO A 72 2.83 0.84 10.09
CA PRO A 72 3.75 -0.30 10.10
C PRO A 72 4.28 -0.69 8.71
N ASP A 73 3.46 -0.51 7.68
CA ASP A 73 3.74 -0.70 6.26
C ASP A 73 4.77 0.30 5.71
N GLU A 74 4.93 1.44 6.39
CA GLU A 74 5.88 2.49 6.04
C GLU A 74 7.20 2.43 6.82
N ALA A 75 7.31 1.49 7.77
CA ALA A 75 8.40 1.45 8.72
C ALA A 75 9.78 1.31 8.04
N GLY A 76 10.70 2.20 8.40
CA GLY A 76 12.09 2.18 7.92
C GLY A 76 12.32 2.76 6.52
N LEU A 77 11.27 3.20 5.82
CA LEU A 77 11.35 3.86 4.52
C LEU A 77 11.29 5.38 4.65
N THR A 78 12.08 6.08 3.84
CA THR A 78 11.91 7.53 3.64
C THR A 78 10.78 7.79 2.63
N ALA A 79 10.24 9.02 2.61
CA ALA A 79 9.23 9.42 1.63
C ALA A 79 9.74 9.26 0.18
N ALA A 80 11.01 9.59 -0.07
CA ALA A 80 11.63 9.45 -1.39
C ALA A 80 11.77 7.97 -1.81
N GLU A 81 12.25 7.11 -0.91
CA GLU A 81 12.33 5.66 -1.21
C GLU A 81 10.94 5.08 -1.43
N ARG A 82 9.91 5.54 -0.72
CA ARG A 82 8.53 5.09 -0.93
C ARG A 82 7.98 5.49 -2.30
N ALA A 83 8.25 6.72 -2.74
CA ALA A 83 7.84 7.20 -4.05
C ALA A 83 8.49 6.38 -5.20
N GLU A 84 9.69 5.84 -4.99
CA GLU A 84 10.37 4.97 -5.97
C GLU A 84 9.78 3.55 -6.04
N LEU A 85 8.96 3.17 -5.06
CA LEU A 85 8.45 1.81 -4.93
C LEU A 85 7.06 1.65 -5.56
N HIS A 86 6.97 0.76 -6.54
CA HIS A 86 5.75 0.46 -7.26
C HIS A 86 5.44 -1.04 -7.18
N PRO A 87 4.16 -1.44 -7.04
CA PRO A 87 3.77 -2.83 -7.15
C PRO A 87 3.85 -3.26 -8.61
N VAL A 88 4.62 -4.32 -8.88
CA VAL A 88 4.63 -5.04 -10.14
C VAL A 88 3.93 -6.36 -9.94
N LEU A 89 2.94 -6.58 -10.80
CA LEU A 89 2.24 -7.84 -10.87
C LEU A 89 3.13 -8.89 -11.56
N LYS A 90 3.26 -10.05 -10.93
CA LYS A 90 4.02 -11.21 -11.43
C LYS A 90 3.19 -12.47 -11.36
N GLY A 91 3.52 -13.44 -12.23
CA GLY A 91 2.98 -14.79 -12.15
C GLY A 91 3.38 -15.43 -10.83
N ILE A 92 2.68 -16.50 -10.41
CA ILE A 92 3.00 -17.18 -9.16
C ILE A 92 4.44 -17.73 -9.12
N ASP A 93 4.99 -18.07 -10.29
CA ASP A 93 6.37 -18.53 -10.47
C ASP A 93 7.41 -17.40 -10.43
N GLY A 94 6.97 -16.14 -10.22
CA GLY A 94 7.83 -14.96 -10.18
C GLY A 94 8.22 -14.40 -11.55
N GLY A 95 7.70 -15.00 -12.64
CA GLY A 95 7.85 -14.51 -14.00
C GLY A 95 6.99 -13.26 -14.30
N ALA A 96 7.34 -12.56 -15.39
CA ALA A 96 6.49 -11.50 -15.92
C ALA A 96 5.20 -12.08 -16.50
N LEU A 97 4.08 -11.35 -16.38
CA LEU A 97 2.83 -11.74 -17.04
C LEU A 97 2.97 -11.56 -18.54
N SER A 98 2.46 -12.53 -19.29
CA SER A 98 2.18 -12.34 -20.71
C SER A 98 1.12 -11.25 -20.92
N GLU A 99 1.14 -10.63 -22.10
CA GLU A 99 0.14 -9.62 -22.47
C GLU A 99 -1.29 -10.18 -22.39
N GLN A 100 -1.48 -11.43 -22.81
CA GLN A 100 -2.78 -12.10 -22.76
C GLN A 100 -3.29 -12.30 -21.32
N GLU A 101 -2.40 -12.61 -20.37
CA GLU A 101 -2.77 -12.71 -18.95
C GLU A 101 -3.17 -11.34 -18.38
N LYS A 102 -2.42 -10.28 -18.72
CA LYS A 102 -2.78 -8.92 -18.32
C LYS A 102 -4.15 -8.52 -18.87
N ILE A 103 -4.43 -8.80 -20.15
CA ILE A 103 -5.73 -8.51 -20.79
C ILE A 103 -6.84 -9.29 -20.09
N THR A 104 -6.65 -10.59 -19.85
CA THR A 104 -7.65 -11.45 -19.20
C THR A 104 -7.94 -10.97 -17.78
N LEU A 105 -6.91 -10.58 -17.04
CA LEU A 105 -7.05 -10.04 -15.69
C LEU A 105 -7.79 -8.70 -15.70
N ALA A 106 -7.40 -7.78 -16.60
CA ALA A 106 -8.05 -6.48 -16.73
C ALA A 106 -9.53 -6.61 -17.13
N GLU A 107 -9.84 -7.52 -18.07
CA GLU A 107 -11.22 -7.84 -18.46
C GLU A 107 -12.01 -8.34 -17.26
N GLY A 108 -11.47 -9.30 -16.50
CA GLY A 108 -12.11 -9.85 -15.32
C GLY A 108 -12.41 -8.77 -14.27
N MET A 109 -11.46 -7.86 -14.03
CA MET A 109 -11.65 -6.74 -13.10
C MET A 109 -12.75 -5.77 -13.59
N LEU A 110 -12.68 -5.31 -14.84
CA LEU A 110 -13.67 -4.36 -15.39
C LEU A 110 -15.09 -4.96 -15.42
N ARG A 111 -15.22 -6.23 -15.82
CA ARG A 111 -16.51 -6.94 -15.77
C ARG A 111 -17.01 -7.12 -14.34
N GLY A 112 -16.13 -7.46 -13.40
CA GLY A 112 -16.47 -7.56 -11.99
C GLY A 112 -16.96 -6.24 -11.38
N LEU A 113 -16.44 -5.11 -11.87
CA LEU A 113 -16.89 -3.77 -11.49
C LEU A 113 -18.16 -3.32 -12.23
N GLY A 114 -18.59 -4.04 -13.26
CA GLY A 114 -19.64 -3.59 -14.19
C GLY A 114 -19.23 -2.40 -15.07
N LEU A 115 -17.94 -2.05 -15.09
CA LEU A 115 -17.39 -0.92 -15.83
C LEU A 115 -16.92 -1.39 -17.21
N ILE A 116 -17.88 -1.69 -18.08
CA ILE A 116 -17.62 -2.25 -19.43
C ILE A 116 -17.97 -1.28 -20.56
N ASP A 117 -18.73 -0.23 -20.26
CA ASP A 117 -19.16 0.80 -21.20
C ASP A 117 -19.26 2.17 -20.48
N ARG A 118 -19.62 3.23 -21.22
CA ARG A 118 -19.89 4.58 -20.67
C ARG A 118 -18.78 5.11 -19.76
N PHE A 119 -17.52 4.94 -20.18
CA PHE A 119 -16.35 5.42 -19.44
C PHE A 119 -16.36 6.95 -19.32
N ALA A 120 -16.15 7.45 -18.10
CA ALA A 120 -15.92 8.86 -17.84
C ALA A 120 -14.50 9.28 -18.29
N PRO A 121 -14.24 10.58 -18.50
CA PRO A 121 -12.88 11.07 -18.80
C PRO A 121 -11.87 10.77 -17.67
N ILE A 122 -12.33 10.77 -16.43
CA ILE A 122 -11.51 10.44 -15.25
C ILE A 122 -12.26 9.41 -14.42
N ILE A 123 -11.58 8.32 -14.06
CA ILE A 123 -12.12 7.25 -13.23
C ILE A 123 -11.18 7.03 -12.06
N LEU A 124 -11.67 7.30 -10.85
CA LEU A 124 -10.92 7.08 -9.62
C LEU A 124 -11.17 5.67 -9.10
N LEU A 125 -10.10 4.90 -8.91
CA LEU A 125 -10.15 3.60 -8.25
C LEU A 125 -9.59 3.75 -6.84
N ALA A 126 -10.49 3.80 -5.86
CA ALA A 126 -10.13 3.92 -4.45
C ALA A 126 -9.96 2.54 -3.80
N GLY A 127 -8.74 2.24 -3.38
CA GLY A 127 -8.49 1.21 -2.38
C GLY A 127 -8.96 1.69 -1.01
N HIS A 128 -9.40 0.78 -0.16
CA HIS A 128 -9.82 1.11 1.21
C HIS A 128 -8.77 0.67 2.23
N GLY A 129 -8.52 1.52 3.21
CA GLY A 129 -7.65 1.25 4.35
C GLY A 129 -8.12 1.96 5.60
N SER A 130 -7.35 1.82 6.67
CA SER A 130 -7.62 2.46 7.95
C SER A 130 -6.35 3.02 8.58
N SER A 131 -6.42 4.25 9.12
CA SER A 131 -5.37 4.76 10.00
C SER A 131 -5.53 4.19 11.41
N THR A 132 -4.56 3.40 11.86
CA THR A 132 -4.53 2.85 13.22
C THR A 132 -3.11 2.86 13.80
N THR A 133 -3.00 3.12 15.10
CA THR A 133 -1.73 3.09 15.84
C THR A 133 -1.81 2.04 16.94
N ASN A 134 -0.82 1.14 16.99
CA ASN A 134 -0.71 0.11 18.05
C ASN A 134 -1.98 -0.75 18.24
N ASN A 135 -2.68 -1.05 17.14
CA ASN A 135 -3.94 -1.78 17.20
C ASN A 135 -3.74 -3.26 16.77
N PRO A 136 -3.88 -4.24 17.68
CA PRO A 136 -3.80 -5.66 17.33
C PRO A 136 -4.91 -6.11 16.36
N HIS A 137 -5.99 -5.34 16.24
CA HIS A 137 -7.10 -5.57 15.33
C HIS A 137 -6.97 -4.83 13.99
N ARG A 138 -5.83 -4.22 13.66
CA ARG A 138 -5.62 -3.48 12.39
C ARG A 138 -6.12 -4.23 11.16
N ALA A 139 -5.79 -5.52 11.06
CA ALA A 139 -6.19 -6.35 9.92
C ALA A 139 -7.72 -6.55 9.81
N GLY A 140 -8.49 -6.27 10.85
CA GLY A 140 -9.96 -6.25 10.80
C GLY A 140 -10.56 -4.88 10.49
N LEU A 141 -9.77 -3.81 10.58
CA LEU A 141 -10.16 -2.44 10.23
C LEU A 141 -9.78 -2.08 8.79
N ASP A 142 -8.72 -2.70 8.27
CA ASP A 142 -8.39 -2.65 6.85
C ASP A 142 -9.38 -3.47 6.01
N CYS A 143 -9.17 -3.52 4.69
CA CYS A 143 -10.14 -4.11 3.78
C CYS A 143 -10.20 -5.65 3.93
N GLY A 144 -11.35 -6.16 4.39
CA GLY A 144 -11.61 -7.60 4.50
C GLY A 144 -11.50 -8.35 3.16
N ALA A 145 -11.94 -7.72 2.06
CA ALA A 145 -11.78 -8.26 0.71
C ALA A 145 -10.31 -8.32 0.24
N CYS A 146 -9.44 -7.50 0.85
CA CYS A 146 -8.00 -7.53 0.66
C CYS A 146 -7.29 -8.35 1.75
N ALA A 147 -8.02 -9.28 2.39
CA ALA A 147 -7.53 -10.17 3.44
C ALA A 147 -6.98 -9.47 4.70
N GLY A 148 -7.41 -8.24 4.95
CA GLY A 148 -6.93 -7.40 6.04
C GLY A 148 -5.64 -6.63 5.72
N GLN A 149 -5.38 -6.42 4.43
CA GLN A 149 -4.41 -5.43 3.93
C GLN A 149 -5.17 -4.20 3.43
N THR A 150 -4.44 -3.09 3.26
CA THR A 150 -5.00 -1.92 2.58
C THR A 150 -5.25 -2.23 1.10
N GLY A 151 -6.24 -1.57 0.51
CA GLY A 151 -6.56 -1.70 -0.92
C GLY A 151 -5.58 -1.01 -1.86
N GLU A 152 -4.48 -0.45 -1.34
CA GLU A 152 -3.54 0.39 -2.09
C GLU A 152 -2.99 -0.33 -3.32
N VAL A 153 -2.41 -1.50 -3.07
CA VAL A 153 -1.70 -2.29 -4.08
C VAL A 153 -2.67 -2.69 -5.18
N ASN A 154 -3.89 -3.08 -4.83
CA ASN A 154 -4.92 -3.47 -5.79
C ASN A 154 -5.34 -2.28 -6.65
N ALA A 155 -5.55 -1.10 -6.06
CA ALA A 155 -5.88 0.11 -6.80
C ALA A 155 -4.77 0.50 -7.78
N ARG A 156 -3.51 0.49 -7.33
CA ARG A 156 -2.35 0.82 -8.18
C ARG A 156 -2.18 -0.18 -9.33
N VAL A 157 -2.25 -1.48 -9.05
CA VAL A 157 -2.15 -2.54 -10.08
C VAL A 157 -3.27 -2.42 -11.11
N ALA A 158 -4.51 -2.22 -10.68
CA ALA A 158 -5.65 -2.07 -11.59
C ALA A 158 -5.48 -0.86 -12.50
N VAL A 159 -5.10 0.30 -11.94
CA VAL A 159 -4.89 1.53 -12.72
C VAL A 159 -3.76 1.38 -13.72
N THR A 160 -2.62 0.78 -13.33
CA THR A 160 -1.52 0.52 -14.25
C THR A 160 -1.96 -0.38 -15.41
N LEU A 161 -2.71 -1.45 -15.15
CA LEU A 161 -3.25 -2.32 -16.20
C LEU A 161 -4.24 -1.59 -17.11
N PHE A 162 -5.15 -0.79 -16.55
CA PHE A 162 -6.17 -0.10 -17.32
C PHE A 162 -5.63 1.08 -18.13
N ASN A 163 -4.47 1.63 -17.77
CA ASN A 163 -3.80 2.68 -18.53
C ASN A 163 -2.78 2.15 -19.55
N GLU A 164 -2.38 0.87 -19.47
CA GLU A 164 -1.44 0.25 -20.41
C GLU A 164 -2.05 0.16 -21.83
N PRO A 165 -1.43 0.78 -22.87
CA PRO A 165 -1.99 0.81 -24.22
C PRO A 165 -2.21 -0.58 -24.83
N ALA A 166 -1.28 -1.50 -24.61
CA ALA A 166 -1.36 -2.89 -25.08
C ALA A 166 -2.59 -3.61 -24.49
N VAL A 167 -2.83 -3.43 -23.19
CA VAL A 167 -4.02 -3.97 -22.51
C VAL A 167 -5.30 -3.38 -23.09
N ARG A 168 -5.35 -2.05 -23.33
CA ARG A 168 -6.53 -1.40 -23.93
C ARG A 168 -6.85 -1.91 -25.33
N LEU A 169 -5.83 -2.16 -26.16
CA LEU A 169 -6.00 -2.76 -27.48
C LEU A 169 -6.59 -4.18 -27.38
N GLY A 170 -6.08 -4.99 -26.45
CA GLY A 170 -6.62 -6.33 -26.19
C GLY A 170 -8.06 -6.32 -25.65
N LEU A 171 -8.39 -5.36 -24.78
CA LEU A 171 -9.75 -5.19 -24.24
C LEU A 171 -10.76 -4.81 -25.33
N ALA A 172 -10.35 -4.01 -26.32
CA ALA A 172 -11.21 -3.67 -27.46
C ALA A 172 -11.63 -4.93 -28.25
N ALA A 173 -10.72 -5.90 -28.43
CA ALA A 173 -11.05 -7.18 -29.05
C ALA A 173 -12.01 -8.06 -28.20
N LYS A 174 -12.18 -7.73 -26.91
CA LYS A 174 -13.13 -8.37 -25.98
C LYS A 174 -14.43 -7.57 -25.81
N GLY A 175 -14.64 -6.53 -26.61
CA GLY A 175 -15.83 -5.68 -26.59
C GLY A 175 -15.83 -4.62 -25.48
N ILE A 176 -14.69 -4.37 -24.82
CA ILE A 176 -14.54 -3.32 -23.81
C ILE A 176 -13.70 -2.19 -24.41
N HIS A 177 -14.37 -1.11 -24.82
CA HIS A 177 -13.72 0.02 -25.47
C HIS A 177 -13.49 1.17 -24.49
N VAL A 178 -12.28 1.25 -23.93
CA VAL A 178 -11.85 2.38 -23.10
C VAL A 178 -11.40 3.53 -24.01
N PRO A 179 -12.05 4.71 -23.97
CA PRO A 179 -11.64 5.86 -24.76
C PRO A 179 -10.19 6.29 -24.49
N SER A 180 -9.49 6.79 -25.51
CA SER A 180 -8.10 7.26 -25.38
C SER A 180 -7.94 8.43 -24.39
N HIS A 181 -8.98 9.23 -24.22
CA HIS A 181 -9.02 10.36 -23.28
C HIS A 181 -9.38 9.95 -21.84
N THR A 182 -9.86 8.71 -21.62
CA THR A 182 -10.16 8.21 -20.27
C THR A 182 -8.86 7.90 -19.53
N ARG A 183 -8.72 8.46 -18.33
CA ARG A 183 -7.62 8.20 -17.41
C ARG A 183 -8.14 7.54 -16.13
N PHE A 184 -7.53 6.41 -15.78
CA PHE A 184 -7.72 5.81 -14.47
C PHE A 184 -6.69 6.40 -13.49
N ILE A 185 -7.11 6.70 -12.27
CA ILE A 185 -6.27 7.25 -11.21
C ILE A 185 -6.46 6.40 -9.95
N ALA A 186 -5.37 6.07 -9.26
CA ALA A 186 -5.44 5.32 -8.02
C ALA A 186 -5.64 6.28 -6.84
N ALA A 187 -6.41 5.85 -5.86
CA ALA A 187 -6.55 6.55 -4.59
C ALA A 187 -6.59 5.57 -3.42
N MET A 188 -6.33 6.10 -2.23
CA MET A 188 -6.66 5.44 -0.96
C MET A 188 -7.72 6.26 -0.24
N HIS A 189 -8.79 5.59 0.15
CA HIS A 189 -9.76 6.10 1.11
C HIS A 189 -9.43 5.52 2.48
N ASP A 190 -9.11 6.42 3.41
CA ASP A 190 -8.98 6.08 4.82
C ASP A 190 -10.36 6.14 5.48
N THR A 191 -10.92 4.97 5.72
CA THR A 191 -12.28 4.81 6.24
C THR A 191 -12.46 5.31 7.68
N THR A 192 -11.37 5.51 8.44
CA THR A 192 -11.47 6.03 9.83
C THR A 192 -11.43 7.56 9.89
N THR A 193 -10.93 8.22 8.84
CA THR A 193 -10.81 9.68 8.77
C THR A 193 -11.63 10.31 7.64
N ASP A 194 -12.23 9.48 6.79
CA ASP A 194 -12.95 9.83 5.56
C ASP A 194 -12.09 10.64 4.56
N GLN A 195 -10.77 10.53 4.67
CA GLN A 195 -9.83 11.21 3.77
C GLN A 195 -9.58 10.37 2.53
N VAL A 196 -9.56 11.02 1.37
CA VAL A 196 -9.19 10.40 0.09
C VAL A 196 -7.91 11.05 -0.40
N VAL A 197 -6.88 10.22 -0.61
CA VAL A 197 -5.56 10.64 -1.09
C VAL A 197 -5.31 10.00 -2.44
N LEU A 198 -4.93 10.82 -3.43
CA LEU A 198 -4.49 10.32 -4.73
C LEU A 198 -3.13 9.65 -4.57
N ILE A 199 -2.97 8.48 -5.17
CA ILE A 199 -1.73 7.72 -5.12
C ILE A 199 -1.24 7.55 -6.55
N GLU A 200 0.04 7.85 -6.77
CA GLU A 200 0.64 7.73 -8.09
C GLU A 200 0.57 6.28 -8.59
N ALA A 201 -0.11 6.13 -9.73
CA ALA A 201 -0.02 4.99 -10.61
C ALA A 201 0.70 5.47 -11.88
N GLN A 202 1.77 4.76 -12.26
CA GLN A 202 2.53 5.07 -13.48
C GLN A 202 1.68 4.91 -14.74
#